data_AF-A0A938HX21-F1
#
_entry.id   AF-A0A938HX21-F1
#
_cell.length_a   1.000
_cell.length_b   1.000
_cell.length_c   1.000
_cell.angle_alpha   90.00
_cell.angle_beta   90.00
_cell.angle_gamma   90.00
#
_symmetry.space_group_name_H-M   'P 1'
#
loop_
_entity.id
_entity.type
_entity.pdbx_description
1 polymer ?
#
loop_
_entity_poly.entity_id
_entity_poly.type
_entity_poly.pdbx_seq_one_letter_code
_entity_poly.pdbx_strand_id
1 'polypeptide(L)' 'MPKAVEAESGARCGALFVFAHQDDEIACIGLMRRLVGEGRGVRVAWTTDGAYQVPAEVRRSESLANMS' A
#
# COMPACT_ATOMS: atom_id res chain seq x y z
N MET A 1 -18.80 -6.21 40.87
CA MET A 1 -19.35 -6.40 39.52
C MET A 1 -18.20 -6.38 38.53
N PRO A 2 -17.95 -7.44 37.75
CA PRO A 2 -16.91 -7.39 36.73
C PRO A 2 -17.32 -6.38 35.64
N LYS A 3 -16.41 -5.48 35.29
CA LYS A 3 -16.57 -4.56 34.15
C LYS A 3 -16.68 -5.39 32.88
N ALA A 4 -17.70 -5.13 32.07
CA ALA A 4 -17.76 -5.62 30.71
C ALA A 4 -16.49 -5.16 29.98
N VAL A 5 -15.72 -6.13 29.48
CA VAL A 5 -14.61 -5.85 28.56
C VAL A 5 -15.29 -5.65 27.21
N GLU A 6 -15.41 -4.39 26.79
CA GLU A 6 -15.87 -4.08 25.44
C GLU A 6 -14.87 -4.70 24.47
N ALA A 7 -15.34 -5.64 23.64
CA ALA A 7 -14.54 -6.20 22.56
C ALA A 7 -14.14 -5.06 21.63
N GLU A 8 -12.84 -4.86 21.43
CA GLU A 8 -12.34 -3.89 20.44
C GLU A 8 -12.95 -4.21 19.08
N SER A 9 -13.90 -3.37 18.67
CA SER A 9 -14.58 -3.49 17.40
C SER A 9 -13.62 -3.15 16.27
N GLY A 10 -13.21 -4.20 15.54
CA GLY A 10 -12.87 -4.09 14.12
C GLY A 10 -11.45 -3.64 13.81
N ALA A 11 -10.48 -4.54 13.93
CA ALA A 11 -9.25 -4.42 13.14
C ALA A 11 -9.63 -4.41 11.65
N ARG A 12 -9.71 -3.22 11.04
CA ARG A 12 -10.02 -3.08 9.62
C ARG A 12 -8.95 -3.83 8.84
N CYS A 13 -9.34 -4.96 8.25
CA CYS A 13 -8.44 -5.80 7.46
C CYS A 13 -7.74 -4.96 6.40
N GLY A 14 -6.41 -4.84 6.48
CA GLY A 14 -5.62 -4.10 5.50
C GLY A 14 -5.46 -4.85 4.18
N ALA A 15 -4.80 -4.22 3.21
CA ALA A 15 -4.41 -4.84 1.94
C ALA A 15 -2.90 -4.70 1.73
N LEU A 16 -2.26 -5.77 1.25
CA LEU A 16 -0.89 -5.76 0.76
C LEU A 16 -0.93 -5.97 -0.76
N PHE A 17 -0.41 -4.98 -1.50
CA PHE A 17 -0.17 -5.11 -2.93
C PHE A 17 1.28 -5.51 -3.15
N VAL A 18 1.48 -6.54 -3.98
CA VAL A 18 2.80 -7.04 -4.33
C VAL A 18 2.96 -6.93 -5.84
N PHE A 19 3.98 -6.22 -6.27
CA PHE A 19 4.27 -5.95 -7.68
C PHE A 19 5.69 -6.37 -8.04
N ALA A 20 5.94 -6.57 -9.34
CA ALA A 20 7.27 -6.95 -9.79
C ALA A 20 8.22 -5.76 -9.72
N HIS A 21 7.79 -4.61 -10.22
CA HIS A 21 8.56 -3.37 -10.31
C HIS A 21 7.73 -2.19 -9.80
N GLN A 22 8.41 -1.07 -9.53
CA GLN A 22 7.80 0.25 -9.49
C GLN A 22 6.99 0.51 -10.76
N ASP A 23 6.01 1.41 -10.75
CA ASP A 23 5.05 1.71 -11.82
C ASP A 23 3.91 0.70 -12.07
N ASP A 24 4.10 -0.59 -11.77
CA ASP A 24 3.03 -1.60 -11.82
C ASP A 24 1.81 -1.19 -10.97
N GLU A 25 2.04 -0.45 -9.87
CA GLU A 25 0.98 0.03 -8.98
C GLU A 25 -0.03 0.96 -9.66
N ILE A 26 0.34 1.59 -10.78
CA ILE A 26 -0.52 2.53 -11.52
C ILE A 26 -1.80 1.81 -11.98
N ALA A 27 -1.72 0.54 -12.35
CA ALA A 27 -2.88 -0.26 -12.76
C ALA A 27 -3.93 -0.41 -11.64
N CYS A 28 -3.51 -0.29 -10.37
CA CYS A 28 -4.37 -0.49 -9.19
C CYS A 28 -4.58 0.78 -8.36
N ILE A 29 -4.04 1.94 -8.77
CA ILE A 29 -4.00 3.15 -7.93
C ILE A 29 -5.39 3.63 -7.50
N GLY A 30 -6.39 3.48 -8.36
CA GLY A 30 -7.79 3.82 -8.03
C GLY A 30 -8.37 2.95 -6.92
N LEU A 31 -8.08 1.64 -6.94
CA LEU A 31 -8.49 0.72 -5.89
C LEU A 31 -7.74 1.03 -4.58
N MET A 32 -6.43 1.26 -4.63
CA MET A 32 -5.64 1.61 -3.45
C MET A 32 -6.18 2.89 -2.78
N ARG A 33 -6.46 3.94 -3.56
CA ARG A 33 -7.07 5.19 -3.05
C ARG A 33 -8.43 4.97 -2.41
N ARG A 34 -9.29 4.14 -3.03
CA ARG A 34 -10.59 3.77 -2.44
C ARG A 34 -10.42 3.09 -1.09
N LEU A 35 -9.51 2.12 -0.98
CA LEU A 35 -9.26 1.39 0.28
C LEU A 35 -8.75 2.33 1.38
N VAL A 36 -7.86 3.26 1.05
CA VAL A 36 -7.39 4.30 1.97
C VAL A 36 -8.57 5.20 2.40
N GLY A 37 -9.43 5.63 1.46
CA GLY A 37 -10.62 6.42 1.75
C GLY A 37 -11.64 5.70 2.66
N GLU A 38 -11.72 4.38 2.57
CA GLU A 38 -12.50 3.52 3.49
C GLU A 38 -11.82 3.35 4.87
N GLY A 39 -10.66 3.98 5.08
CA GLY A 39 -9.86 3.91 6.30
C GLY A 39 -9.23 2.53 6.51
N ARG A 40 -8.93 1.80 5.43
CA ARG A 40 -8.19 0.54 5.46
C ARG A 40 -6.71 0.80 5.27
N GLY A 41 -5.86 0.10 6.02
CA GLY A 41 -4.42 0.17 5.81
C GLY A 41 -4.03 -0.44 4.47
N VAL A 42 -3.25 0.28 3.66
CA VAL A 42 -2.69 -0.21 2.40
C VAL A 42 -1.16 -0.23 2.52
N ARG A 43 -0.55 -1.34 2.13
CA ARG A 43 0.90 -1.50 2.03
C ARG A 43 1.25 -1.97 0.62
N VAL A 44 2.41 -1.55 0.13
CA VAL A 44 2.93 -1.93 -1.19
C VAL A 44 4.32 -2.54 -1.00
N ALA A 45 4.60 -3.63 -1.70
CA ALA A 45 5.92 -4.24 -1.79
C ALA A 45 6.27 -4.49 -3.26
N TRP A 46 7.51 -4.14 -3.63
CA TRP A 46 8.08 -4.49 -4.92
C TRP A 46 9.09 -5.62 -4.75
N THR A 47 9.04 -6.61 -5.63
CA THR A 47 9.97 -7.75 -5.55
C THR A 47 11.34 -7.43 -6.16
N THR A 48 11.43 -6.38 -6.96
CA THR A 48 12.68 -5.91 -7.57
C THR A 48 12.86 -4.42 -7.35
N ASP A 49 14.08 -3.93 -7.57
CA ASP A 49 14.38 -2.49 -7.58
C ASP A 49 14.09 -1.83 -8.94
N GLY A 50 13.71 -2.63 -9.95
CA GLY A 50 13.36 -2.14 -11.27
C GLY A 50 14.50 -1.53 -12.07
N ALA A 51 15.76 -1.65 -11.63
CA ALA A 51 16.85 -0.83 -12.13
C ALA A 51 17.51 -1.37 -13.42
N TYR A 52 16.71 -1.68 -14.45
CA TYR A 52 17.24 -2.18 -15.73
C TYR A 52 17.79 -1.06 -16.63
N GLN A 53 17.04 0.04 -16.77
CA GLN A 53 17.42 1.20 -17.60
C GLN A 53 17.54 2.50 -16.82
N VAL A 54 16.89 2.57 -15.65
CA VAL A 54 16.77 3.77 -14.82
C VAL A 54 17.25 3.40 -13.41
N PRO A 55 18.03 4.26 -12.72
CA PRO A 55 18.50 3.96 -11.37
C PRO A 55 17.36 3.67 -10.38
N ALA A 56 17.60 2.73 -9.45
CA ALA A 56 16.62 2.28 -8.46
C ALA A 56 16.04 3.43 -7.62
N GLU A 57 16.88 4.39 -7.24
CA GLU A 57 16.49 5.55 -6.45
C GLU A 57 15.52 6.47 -7.20
N VAL A 58 15.71 6.63 -8.51
CA VAL A 58 14.83 7.42 -9.37
C VAL A 58 13.47 6.73 -9.44
N ARG A 59 13.44 5.43 -9.77
CA ARG A 59 12.18 4.66 -9.81
C ARG A 59 11.43 4.68 -8.48
N ARG A 60 12.14 4.54 -7.36
CA ARG A 60 11.55 4.64 -6.03
C ARG A 60 10.95 6.02 -5.78
N SER A 61 11.65 7.09 -6.16
CA SER A 61 11.17 8.47 -5.97
C SER A 61 9.90 8.75 -6.79
N GLU A 62 9.83 8.24 -8.03
CA GLU A 62 8.67 8.35 -8.90
C GLU A 62 7.44 7.63 -8.32
N SER A 63 7.60 6.38 -7.90
CA SER A 63 6.53 5.64 -7.22
C SER A 63 6.05 6.31 -5.95
N LEU A 64 6.96 6.83 -5.11
CA LEU A 64 6.57 7.56 -3.90
C LEU A 64 5.79 8.84 -4.21
N ALA A 65 6.17 9.57 -5.26
CA ALA A 65 5.44 10.77 -5.70
C ALA A 65 4.03 10.45 -6.22
N ASN A 66 3.83 9.27 -6.80
CA ASN A 66 2.51 8.81 -7.24
C ASN A 66 1.61 8.32 -6.07
N MET A 67 2.23 7.89 -4.96
CA MET A 67 1.56 7.31 -3.80
C MET A 67 1.36 8.26 -2.62
N SER A 68 1.90 9.48 -2.68
CA SER A 68 1.61 10.58 -1.75
C SER A 68 0.23 11.18 -1.99
#